data_AF-A0A382XRF9-F1
#
_entry.id   AF-A0A382XRF9-F1
#
_cell.length_a   1.000
_cell.length_b   1.000
_cell.length_c   1.000
_cell.angle_alpha   90.00
_cell.angle_beta   90.00
_cell.angle_gamma   90.00
#
_symmetry.space_group_name_H-M   'P 1'
#
loop_
_entity.id
_entity.type
_entity.pdbx_description
1 polymer ?
#
loop_
_entity_poly.entity_id
_entity_poly.type
_entity_poly.pdbx_seq_one_letter_code
_entity_poly.pdbx_strand_id
1 'polypeptide(L)'
;MATSATPYGAVPINTTSASGSFTGKVQHIKIASAYDTAIFNGDFVKLVTAGTVEKDEGTATLTPIGIFLGCKYTDPNSSQLTFNQTWPADTSASDAAAYVLVDPNVLFKMQSDETVAQTALGANAAVVQTAGSTTIGNSKNKFDGSSVATTNTLPVKVVDFVDGPTSTVGDTYTDVIVKFNVGHQLTNTTGI
;
A
#
# COMPACT_ATOMS: atom_id res chain seq x y z
N MET A 1 5.48 18.57 13.42
CA MET A 1 4.01 18.51 13.48
C MET A 1 3.44 18.70 12.10
N ALA A 2 2.68 17.70 11.61
CA ALA A 2 2.03 17.77 10.31
C ALA A 2 0.85 18.74 10.38
N THR A 3 0.91 19.80 9.57
CA THR A 3 -0.15 20.82 9.44
C THR A 3 -0.81 20.81 8.06
N SER A 4 -0.33 19.94 7.17
CA SER A 4 -0.83 19.76 5.81
C SER A 4 -0.90 18.28 5.48
N ALA A 5 -1.96 17.88 4.77
CA ALA A 5 -2.07 16.54 4.21
C ALA A 5 -1.13 16.40 3.00
N THR A 6 -0.06 15.65 3.17
CA THR A 6 0.87 15.23 2.11
C THR A 6 1.02 13.70 2.14
N PRO A 7 -0.08 12.94 1.91
CA PRO A 7 -0.04 11.49 2.01
C PRO A 7 0.90 10.92 0.96
N TYR A 8 1.57 9.84 1.34
CA TYR A 8 2.65 9.21 0.58
C TYR A 8 2.43 7.71 0.35
N GLY A 9 1.19 7.23 0.54
CA GLY A 9 0.85 5.82 0.42
C GLY A 9 1.37 4.98 1.58
N ALA A 10 1.30 3.66 1.41
CA ALA A 10 1.89 2.71 2.35
C ALA A 10 3.40 2.62 2.11
N VAL A 11 4.20 3.16 3.03
CA VAL A 11 5.67 3.07 2.96
C VAL A 11 6.14 1.98 3.90
N PRO A 12 6.67 0.86 3.38
CA PRO A 12 7.18 -0.22 4.22
C PRO A 12 8.40 0.21 5.02
N ILE A 13 8.44 -0.12 6.32
CA ILE A 13 9.53 0.27 7.22
C ILE A 13 10.16 -0.90 7.96
N ASN A 14 9.40 -1.97 8.22
CA ASN A 14 9.87 -3.13 8.98
C ASN A 14 8.91 -4.31 8.80
N THR A 15 9.10 -5.40 9.54
CA THR A 15 8.18 -6.55 9.58
C THR A 15 8.07 -7.10 11.01
N THR A 16 6.89 -7.61 11.37
CA THR A 16 6.69 -8.39 12.60
C THR A 16 6.90 -9.90 12.38
N SER A 17 7.42 -10.30 11.21
CA SER A 17 7.66 -11.70 10.87
C SER A 17 8.74 -12.32 11.75
N ALA A 18 8.51 -13.55 12.21
CA ALA A 18 9.46 -14.32 13.01
C ALA A 18 10.76 -14.68 12.26
N SER A 19 10.79 -14.61 10.92
CA SER A 19 11.93 -15.02 10.08
C SER A 19 13.00 -13.93 9.87
N GLY A 20 13.04 -12.91 10.74
CA GLY A 20 14.28 -12.26 11.16
C GLY A 20 14.91 -11.19 10.27
N SER A 21 14.41 -10.89 9.07
CA SER A 21 14.90 -9.74 8.30
C SER A 21 13.86 -9.25 7.29
N PHE A 22 13.80 -7.92 7.09
CA PHE A 22 12.98 -7.25 6.08
C PHE A 22 13.44 -7.54 4.62
N THR A 23 14.35 -8.50 4.43
CA THR A 23 14.97 -8.84 3.16
C THR A 23 14.20 -9.94 2.41
N GLY A 24 14.24 -9.90 1.08
CA GLY A 24 13.71 -10.98 0.22
C GLY A 24 12.18 -11.12 0.20
N LYS A 25 11.45 -10.09 0.63
CA LYS A 25 9.97 -10.10 0.66
C LYS A 25 9.30 -9.55 -0.61
N VAL A 26 10.11 -9.17 -1.62
CA VAL A 26 9.63 -8.63 -2.89
C VAL A 26 9.49 -9.76 -3.90
N GLN A 27 8.32 -9.88 -4.51
CA GLN A 27 8.03 -10.78 -5.62
C GLN A 27 7.76 -10.01 -6.90
N HIS A 28 8.10 -10.63 -8.04
CA HIS A 28 7.73 -10.11 -9.36
C HIS A 28 6.45 -10.79 -9.82
N ILE A 29 5.38 -10.01 -9.95
CA ILE A 29 4.06 -10.50 -10.38
C ILE A 29 3.70 -9.81 -11.70
N LYS A 30 3.16 -10.53 -12.67
CA LYS A 30 2.80 -9.95 -13.97
C LYS A 30 1.73 -8.87 -13.82
N ILE A 31 1.85 -7.80 -14.58
CA ILE A 31 0.76 -6.84 -14.80
C ILE A 31 0.11 -7.22 -16.15
N ALA A 32 -1.22 -7.14 -16.25
CA ALA A 32 -1.89 -7.37 -17.52
C ALA A 32 -1.48 -6.29 -18.53
N SER A 33 -1.15 -6.71 -19.76
CA SER A 33 -0.87 -5.74 -20.83
C SER A 33 -2.09 -4.86 -21.06
N ALA A 34 -1.87 -3.55 -21.23
CA ALA A 34 -2.93 -2.55 -21.36
C ALA A 34 -3.89 -2.48 -20.15
N TYR A 35 -3.44 -2.86 -18.96
CA TYR A 35 -4.19 -2.60 -17.73
C TYR A 35 -4.45 -1.08 -17.59
N ASP A 36 -5.72 -0.72 -17.50
CA ASP A 36 -6.27 0.63 -17.67
C ASP A 36 -6.15 1.53 -16.43
N THR A 37 -5.69 0.97 -15.32
CA THR A 37 -5.62 1.68 -14.05
C THR A 37 -4.16 1.91 -13.65
N ALA A 38 -3.82 3.18 -13.40
CA ALA A 38 -2.48 3.53 -12.94
C ALA A 38 -2.22 3.01 -11.52
N ILE A 39 -1.03 2.45 -11.30
CA ILE A 39 -0.59 1.94 -9.99
C ILE A 39 0.64 2.73 -9.55
N PHE A 40 0.60 3.29 -8.34
CA PHE A 40 1.66 4.13 -7.81
C PHE A 40 2.41 3.44 -6.67
N ASN A 41 3.65 3.85 -6.41
CA ASN A 41 4.42 3.32 -5.29
C ASN A 41 3.69 3.57 -3.96
N GLY A 42 3.48 2.52 -3.18
CA GLY A 42 2.70 2.55 -1.96
C GLY A 42 1.19 2.30 -2.13
N ASP A 43 0.71 2.03 -3.34
CA ASP A 43 -0.65 1.49 -3.54
C ASP A 43 -0.73 0.04 -3.05
N PHE A 44 -1.89 -0.32 -2.50
CA PHE A 44 -2.21 -1.72 -2.26
C PHE A 44 -2.58 -2.38 -3.59
N VAL A 45 -2.10 -3.60 -3.76
CA VAL A 45 -2.37 -4.40 -4.95
C VAL A 45 -2.89 -5.77 -4.56
N LYS A 46 -3.64 -6.40 -5.45
CA LYS A 46 -4.23 -7.74 -5.30
C LYS A 46 -3.87 -8.63 -6.48
N LEU A 47 -3.75 -9.92 -6.23
CA LEU A 47 -3.69 -10.94 -7.28
C LEU A 47 -5.13 -11.26 -7.73
N VAL A 48 -5.38 -11.27 -9.03
CA VAL A 48 -6.67 -11.66 -9.61
C VAL A 48 -6.62 -13.06 -10.21
N THR A 49 -7.79 -13.64 -10.48
CA THR A 49 -7.93 -15.00 -11.04
C THR A 49 -7.16 -15.20 -12.35
N ALA A 50 -6.90 -14.12 -13.12
CA ALA A 50 -6.08 -14.15 -14.33
C ALA A 50 -4.56 -14.37 -14.07
N GLY A 51 -4.12 -14.41 -12.81
CA GLY A 51 -2.71 -14.57 -12.43
C GLY A 51 -1.87 -13.30 -12.63
N THR A 52 -2.52 -12.14 -12.70
CA THR A 52 -1.90 -10.81 -12.79
C THR A 52 -2.19 -10.00 -11.54
N VAL A 53 -1.41 -8.95 -11.34
CA VAL A 53 -1.62 -7.98 -10.28
C VAL A 53 -2.49 -6.83 -10.80
N GLU A 54 -3.40 -6.37 -9.94
CA GLU A 54 -4.24 -5.19 -10.16
C GLU A 54 -4.21 -4.30 -8.93
N LYS A 55 -4.57 -3.02 -9.09
CA LYS A 55 -4.76 -2.13 -7.94
C LYS A 55 -5.89 -2.64 -7.06
N ASP A 56 -5.69 -2.64 -5.76
CA ASP A 56 -6.77 -2.86 -4.80
C ASP A 56 -7.41 -1.51 -4.45
N GLU A 57 -8.67 -1.37 -4.80
CA GLU A 57 -9.47 -0.15 -4.59
C GLU A 57 -10.34 -0.22 -3.32
N GLY A 58 -10.22 -1.29 -2.54
CA GLY A 58 -10.94 -1.44 -1.28
C GLY A 58 -10.60 -0.33 -0.28
N THR A 59 -11.56 0.00 0.59
CA THR A 59 -11.38 0.98 1.67
C THR A 59 -11.52 0.32 3.03
N ALA A 60 -12.75 0.01 3.46
CA ALA A 60 -13.05 -0.71 4.70
C ALA A 60 -12.85 -2.23 4.57
N THR A 61 -12.63 -2.72 3.34
CA THR A 61 -12.36 -4.13 3.02
C THR A 61 -11.30 -4.18 1.91
N LEU A 62 -10.05 -4.42 2.27
CA LEU A 62 -8.97 -4.68 1.31
C LEU A 62 -8.79 -6.19 1.13
N THR A 63 -8.36 -6.61 -0.06
CA THR A 63 -7.92 -7.98 -0.35
C THR A 63 -6.50 -8.00 -0.92
N PRO A 64 -5.50 -7.43 -0.22
CA PRO A 64 -4.20 -7.16 -0.81
C PRO A 64 -3.37 -8.45 -0.89
N ILE A 65 -2.61 -8.59 -1.97
CA ILE A 65 -1.44 -9.47 -1.99
C ILE A 65 -0.22 -8.78 -1.37
N GLY A 66 -0.21 -7.45 -1.34
CA GLY A 66 0.92 -6.68 -0.87
C GLY A 66 0.90 -5.20 -1.26
N ILE A 67 2.07 -4.57 -1.16
CA ILE A 67 2.28 -3.15 -1.48
C ILE A 67 3.11 -3.04 -2.77
N PHE A 68 2.68 -2.21 -3.71
CA PHE A 68 3.38 -1.96 -4.96
C PHE A 68 4.62 -1.08 -4.75
N LEU A 69 5.78 -1.53 -5.22
CA LEU A 69 7.06 -0.82 -5.12
C LEU A 69 7.52 -0.21 -6.44
N GLY A 70 6.93 -0.62 -7.56
CA GLY A 70 7.29 -0.19 -8.91
C GLY A 70 7.04 -1.31 -9.92
N CYS A 71 7.43 -1.10 -11.16
CA CYS A 71 7.35 -2.12 -12.21
C CYS A 71 8.51 -2.02 -13.20
N LYS A 72 8.64 -3.08 -14.00
CA LYS A 72 9.45 -3.09 -15.21
C LYS A 72 8.58 -3.52 -16.40
N TYR A 73 8.85 -2.95 -17.56
CA TYR A 73 8.19 -3.30 -18.82
C TYR A 73 9.01 -2.79 -20.00
N THR A 74 8.80 -3.35 -21.19
CA THR A 74 9.29 -2.73 -22.43
C THR A 74 8.34 -1.62 -22.85
N ASP A 75 8.80 -0.37 -22.86
CA ASP A 75 7.96 0.78 -23.23
C ASP A 75 7.59 0.73 -24.73
N PRO A 76 6.29 0.72 -25.09
CA PRO A 76 5.85 0.59 -26.47
C PRO A 76 6.28 1.77 -27.36
N ASN A 77 6.59 2.93 -26.78
CA ASN A 77 6.99 4.12 -27.55
C ASN A 77 8.48 4.11 -27.88
N SER A 78 9.32 3.73 -26.91
CA SER A 78 10.79 3.74 -27.05
C SER A 78 11.38 2.37 -27.41
N SER A 79 10.62 1.29 -27.27
CA SER A 79 11.09 -0.11 -27.36
C SER A 79 12.23 -0.45 -26.40
N GLN A 80 12.37 0.30 -25.30
CA GLN A 80 13.41 0.10 -24.30
C GLN A 80 12.86 -0.54 -23.03
N LEU A 81 13.65 -1.43 -22.43
CA LEU A 81 13.36 -1.94 -21.10
C LEU A 81 13.41 -0.78 -20.10
N THR A 82 12.28 -0.52 -19.46
CA THR A 82 12.08 0.59 -18.55
C THR A 82 11.79 0.06 -17.15
N PHE A 83 12.41 0.68 -16.15
CA PHE A 83 12.06 0.52 -14.75
C PHE A 83 11.35 1.79 -14.31
N ASN A 84 10.12 1.66 -13.81
CA ASN A 84 9.28 2.78 -13.46
C ASN A 84 8.75 2.61 -12.04
N GLN A 85 8.66 3.70 -11.30
CA GLN A 85 8.06 3.72 -9.97
C GLN A 85 6.54 3.57 -10.02
N THR A 86 5.94 3.88 -11.18
CA THR A 86 4.50 3.76 -11.44
C THR A 86 4.25 2.84 -12.62
N TRP A 87 3.10 2.15 -12.61
CA TRP A 87 2.49 1.64 -13.82
C TRP A 87 1.62 2.74 -14.43
N PRO A 88 1.96 3.30 -15.60
CA PRO A 88 1.05 4.18 -16.33
C PRO A 88 -0.10 3.35 -16.89
N ALA A 89 -1.33 3.85 -16.72
CA ALA A 89 -2.52 3.26 -17.32
C ALA A 89 -2.33 3.03 -18.83
N ASP A 90 -2.97 1.98 -19.36
CA ASP A 90 -3.02 1.65 -20.79
C ASP A 90 -1.66 1.30 -21.41
N THR A 91 -0.64 1.03 -20.60
CA THR A 91 0.68 0.62 -21.10
C THR A 91 0.59 -0.76 -21.74
N SER A 92 0.76 -0.84 -23.06
CA SER A 92 0.77 -2.11 -23.80
C SER A 92 2.16 -2.76 -23.70
N ALA A 93 2.31 -3.69 -22.76
CA ALA A 93 3.54 -4.45 -22.55
C ALA A 93 3.25 -5.85 -22.01
N SER A 94 3.48 -6.89 -22.82
CA SER A 94 3.24 -8.29 -22.43
C SER A 94 4.27 -8.86 -21.45
N ASP A 95 5.42 -8.19 -21.32
CA ASP A 95 6.52 -8.53 -20.43
C ASP A 95 6.47 -7.77 -19.08
N ALA A 96 5.40 -6.99 -18.85
CA ALA A 96 5.24 -6.17 -17.66
C ALA A 96 5.23 -7.00 -16.37
N ALA A 97 6.04 -6.56 -15.40
CA ALA A 97 6.11 -7.17 -14.07
C ALA A 97 6.18 -6.10 -12.97
N ALA A 98 5.30 -6.20 -11.99
CA ALA A 98 5.29 -5.41 -10.77
C ALA A 98 6.28 -5.96 -9.75
N TYR A 99 6.95 -5.08 -9.05
CA TYR A 99 7.66 -5.36 -7.80
C TYR A 99 6.68 -5.19 -6.65
N VAL A 100 6.32 -6.29 -5.98
CA VAL A 100 5.32 -6.28 -4.91
C VAL A 100 5.93 -6.80 -3.61
N LEU A 101 5.78 -6.04 -2.53
CA LEU A 101 6.09 -6.51 -1.19
C LEU A 101 4.93 -7.36 -0.65
N VAL A 102 5.11 -8.67 -0.62
CA VAL A 102 4.02 -9.63 -0.33
C VAL A 102 3.95 -10.10 1.12
N ASP A 103 4.69 -9.48 2.04
CA ASP A 103 4.74 -9.91 3.44
C ASP A 103 3.45 -9.52 4.18
N PRO A 104 2.62 -10.48 4.67
CA PRO A 104 1.42 -10.16 5.43
C PRO A 104 1.72 -9.48 6.78
N ASN A 105 2.95 -9.62 7.28
CA ASN A 105 3.41 -9.08 8.55
C ASN A 105 4.23 -7.80 8.40
N VAL A 106 4.25 -7.19 7.21
CA VAL A 106 4.88 -5.89 6.98
C VAL A 106 4.32 -4.83 7.93
N LEU A 107 5.23 -4.04 8.50
CA LEU A 107 4.94 -2.74 9.10
C LEU A 107 5.18 -1.66 8.06
N PHE A 108 4.18 -0.83 7.84
CA PHE A 108 4.25 0.30 6.92
C PHE A 108 3.70 1.55 7.61
N LYS A 109 4.35 2.68 7.32
CA LYS A 109 3.86 3.98 7.76
C LYS A 109 2.89 4.55 6.74
N MET A 110 1.87 5.24 7.24
CA MET A 110 0.90 6.00 6.45
C MET A 110 0.53 7.27 7.20
N GLN A 111 0.26 8.32 6.46
CA GLN A 111 -0.33 9.53 7.04
C GLN A 111 -1.83 9.34 7.21
N SER A 112 -2.39 9.78 8.34
CA SER A 112 -3.85 9.89 8.51
C SER A 112 -4.41 11.14 7.87
N ASP A 113 -5.64 11.06 7.39
CA ASP A 113 -6.38 12.23 6.91
C ASP A 113 -6.93 13.15 8.00
N GLU A 114 -6.71 12.80 9.27
CA GLU A 114 -7.12 13.59 10.42
C GLU A 114 -6.25 13.28 11.65
N THR A 115 -6.65 13.84 12.79
CA THR A 115 -6.00 13.61 14.07
C THR A 115 -6.28 12.20 14.58
N VAL A 116 -5.20 11.48 14.94
CA VAL A 116 -5.31 10.17 15.58
C VAL A 116 -4.78 10.24 17.01
N ALA A 117 -5.65 9.93 17.97
CA ALA A 117 -5.31 9.93 19.38
C ALA A 117 -4.48 8.69 19.78
N GLN A 118 -3.69 8.81 20.85
CA GLN A 118 -2.90 7.71 21.42
C GLN A 118 -3.72 6.44 21.71
N THR A 119 -5.01 6.60 22.03
CA THR A 119 -5.94 5.50 22.31
C THR A 119 -6.25 4.62 21.09
N ALA A 120 -5.88 5.05 19.88
CA ALA A 120 -6.01 4.25 18.66
C ALA A 120 -4.98 3.10 18.58
N LEU A 121 -3.99 3.05 19.47
CA LEU A 121 -3.00 1.99 19.49
C LEU A 121 -3.68 0.61 19.64
N GLY A 122 -3.39 -0.32 18.72
CA GLY A 122 -4.01 -1.64 18.68
C GLY A 122 -5.42 -1.69 18.09
N ALA A 123 -6.02 -0.55 17.76
CA ALA A 123 -7.28 -0.47 17.02
C ALA A 123 -7.07 -0.75 15.52
N ASN A 124 -8.16 -1.01 14.83
CA ASN A 124 -8.19 -1.21 13.39
C ASN A 124 -8.79 0.03 12.70
N ALA A 125 -8.49 0.20 11.42
CA ALA A 125 -9.03 1.27 10.60
C ALA A 125 -9.16 0.85 9.14
N ALA A 126 -9.97 1.60 8.41
CA ALA A 126 -10.02 1.59 6.96
C ALA A 126 -8.85 2.40 6.37
N VAL A 127 -8.77 2.38 5.05
CA VAL A 127 -7.90 3.28 4.28
C VAL A 127 -8.76 4.13 3.35
N VAL A 128 -8.31 5.34 3.06
CA VAL A 128 -8.88 6.16 2.00
C VAL A 128 -8.02 6.03 0.76
N GLN A 129 -8.67 5.69 -0.34
CA GLN A 129 -8.05 5.58 -1.66
C GLN A 129 -8.05 6.96 -2.33
N THR A 130 -6.94 7.36 -2.94
CA THR A 130 -6.84 8.64 -3.67
C THR A 130 -5.91 8.48 -4.86
N ALA A 131 -6.14 9.26 -5.92
CA ALA A 131 -5.26 9.31 -7.07
C ALA A 131 -3.82 9.64 -6.63
N GLY A 132 -2.86 8.86 -7.12
CA GLY A 132 -1.44 9.09 -6.85
C GLY A 132 -0.92 10.37 -7.50
N SER A 133 0.30 10.76 -7.14
CA SER A 133 1.01 11.87 -7.76
C SER A 133 1.83 11.38 -8.95
N THR A 134 1.46 11.80 -10.16
CA THR A 134 2.27 11.54 -11.37
C THR A 134 3.59 12.30 -11.37
N THR A 135 3.72 13.39 -10.59
CA THR A 135 4.96 14.17 -10.49
C THR A 135 6.05 13.43 -9.71
N ILE A 136 5.69 12.73 -8.62
CA ILE A 136 6.66 12.05 -7.74
C ILE A 136 6.53 10.52 -7.74
N GLY A 137 5.56 9.97 -8.46
CA GLY A 137 5.36 8.53 -8.61
C GLY A 137 4.78 7.80 -7.38
N ASN A 138 4.32 8.53 -6.37
CA ASN A 138 3.82 7.95 -5.12
C ASN A 138 2.30 7.96 -5.03
N SER A 139 1.77 6.94 -4.37
CA SER A 139 0.38 6.86 -3.96
C SER A 139 0.05 7.99 -2.98
N LYS A 140 -1.22 8.38 -2.96
CA LYS A 140 -1.80 9.29 -1.97
C LYS A 140 -2.80 8.60 -1.06
N ASN A 141 -2.78 7.26 -1.05
CA ASN A 141 -3.54 6.49 -0.10
C ASN A 141 -3.13 6.87 1.32
N LYS A 142 -4.12 6.92 2.20
CA LYS A 142 -3.99 7.45 3.54
C LYS A 142 -4.79 6.62 4.52
N PHE A 143 -4.41 6.68 5.79
CA PHE A 143 -5.13 6.05 6.87
C PHE A 143 -6.41 6.86 7.18
N ASP A 144 -7.56 6.19 7.29
CA ASP A 144 -8.83 6.85 7.61
C ASP A 144 -8.95 6.97 9.14
N GLY A 145 -8.67 8.16 9.68
CA GLY A 145 -8.67 8.37 11.14
C GLY A 145 -10.07 8.27 11.75
N SER A 146 -11.11 8.63 11.01
CA SER A 146 -12.51 8.58 11.44
C SER A 146 -13.04 7.15 11.60
N SER A 147 -12.41 6.20 10.90
CA SER A 147 -12.78 4.79 10.91
C SER A 147 -12.17 3.96 12.06
N VAL A 148 -11.34 4.59 12.91
CA VAL A 148 -10.64 3.90 14.01
C VAL A 148 -11.65 3.22 14.93
N ALA A 149 -11.61 1.88 14.97
CA ALA A 149 -12.54 1.06 15.74
C ALA A 149 -11.94 -0.30 16.09
N THR A 150 -12.64 -1.08 16.92
CA THR A 150 -12.30 -2.48 17.22
C THR A 150 -12.89 -3.48 16.22
N THR A 151 -13.53 -3.00 15.15
CA THR A 151 -14.17 -3.82 14.10
C THR A 151 -13.16 -4.78 13.47
N ASN A 152 -13.49 -6.07 13.46
CA ASN A 152 -12.57 -7.14 13.03
C ASN A 152 -12.43 -7.28 11.50
N THR A 153 -13.29 -6.61 10.73
CA THR A 153 -13.24 -6.60 9.26
C THR A 153 -12.38 -5.49 8.69
N LEU A 154 -11.94 -4.53 9.51
CA LEU A 154 -11.14 -3.40 9.05
C LEU A 154 -9.71 -3.84 8.70
N PRO A 155 -9.15 -3.37 7.57
CA PRO A 155 -8.03 -4.02 6.91
C PRO A 155 -6.67 -3.74 7.54
N VAL A 156 -6.48 -2.62 8.23
CA VAL A 156 -5.20 -2.26 8.85
C VAL A 156 -5.32 -2.12 10.36
N LYS A 157 -4.24 -2.43 11.08
CA LYS A 157 -4.14 -2.32 12.54
C LYS A 157 -3.01 -1.38 12.92
N VAL A 158 -3.28 -0.47 13.83
CA VAL A 158 -2.27 0.46 14.38
C VAL A 158 -1.36 -0.30 15.32
N VAL A 159 -0.07 -0.32 14.99
CA VAL A 159 0.99 -0.98 15.76
C VAL A 159 1.79 0.04 16.57
N ASP A 160 2.01 1.22 16.01
CA ASP A 160 2.74 2.31 16.64
C ASP A 160 2.42 3.65 15.93
N PHE A 161 2.99 4.75 16.40
CA PHE A 161 2.89 6.08 15.78
C PHE A 161 4.27 6.56 15.32
N VAL A 162 4.29 7.44 14.31
CA VAL A 162 5.51 8.18 14.00
C VAL A 162 5.55 9.40 14.90
N ASP A 163 6.53 9.43 15.80
CA ASP A 163 6.82 10.58 16.66
C ASP A 163 8.22 11.12 16.34
N GLY A 164 8.27 12.34 15.79
CA GLY A 164 9.48 12.96 15.27
C GLY A 164 9.25 14.36 14.70
N PRO A 165 10.18 14.91 13.91
CA PRO A 165 10.07 16.29 13.41
C PRO A 165 8.86 16.48 12.48
N THR A 166 8.45 15.45 11.75
CA THR A 166 7.39 15.50 10.74
C THR A 166 6.00 15.26 11.30
N SER A 167 5.87 14.50 12.40
CA SER A 167 4.58 14.11 12.99
C SER A 167 4.74 13.87 14.49
N THR A 168 3.70 14.13 15.27
CA THR A 168 3.58 13.66 16.66
C THR A 168 2.17 13.16 16.88
N VAL A 169 2.01 12.24 17.83
CA VAL A 169 0.71 11.67 18.21
C VAL A 169 -0.30 12.79 18.52
N GLY A 170 -1.45 12.76 17.85
CA GLY A 170 -2.52 13.73 18.07
C GLY A 170 -2.37 15.05 17.31
N ASP A 171 -1.44 15.16 16.36
CA ASP A 171 -1.39 16.30 15.44
C ASP A 171 -2.52 16.27 14.39
N THR A 172 -2.61 17.27 13.53
CA THR A 172 -3.75 17.40 12.58
C THR A 172 -3.83 16.26 11.57
N TYR A 173 -2.71 15.63 11.23
CA TYR A 173 -2.61 14.57 10.21
C TYR A 173 -1.62 13.52 10.71
N THR A 174 -2.02 12.77 11.74
CA THR A 174 -1.10 11.94 12.53
C THR A 174 -0.56 10.79 11.69
N ASP A 175 0.75 10.69 11.58
CA ASP A 175 1.41 9.57 10.91
C ASP A 175 1.37 8.33 11.83
N VAL A 176 0.85 7.23 11.30
CA VAL A 176 0.70 5.96 12.00
C VAL A 176 1.59 4.89 11.38
N ILE A 177 2.03 3.94 12.20
CA ILE A 177 2.67 2.70 11.77
C ILE A 177 1.63 1.59 11.92
N VAL A 178 1.31 0.96 10.80
CA VAL A 178 0.25 -0.02 10.70
C VAL A 178 0.76 -1.33 10.11
N LYS A 179 -0.03 -2.39 10.28
CA LYS A 179 0.12 -3.67 9.59
C LYS A 179 -1.20 -4.10 8.97
N PHE A 180 -1.16 -5.05 8.04
CA PHE A 180 -2.36 -5.74 7.61
C PHE A 180 -3.00 -6.51 8.78
N ASN A 181 -4.32 -6.41 8.90
CA ASN A 181 -5.13 -7.06 9.93
C ASN A 181 -5.95 -8.23 9.36
N VAL A 182 -6.72 -7.98 8.31
CA VAL A 182 -7.59 -8.97 7.66
C VAL A 182 -7.60 -8.75 6.14
N GLY A 183 -7.93 -9.80 5.38
CA GLY A 183 -8.10 -9.73 3.93
C GLY A 183 -6.85 -10.04 3.10
N HIS A 184 -5.66 -10.09 3.71
CA HIS A 184 -4.43 -10.38 2.97
C HIS A 184 -4.46 -11.78 2.34
N GLN A 185 -4.21 -11.86 1.03
CA GLN A 185 -4.47 -13.05 0.22
C GLN A 185 -3.62 -14.27 0.63
N LEU A 186 -2.37 -14.08 1.07
CA LEU A 186 -1.52 -15.18 1.55
C LEU A 186 -1.89 -15.74 2.93
N THR A 187 -2.78 -15.07 3.66
CA THR A 187 -3.26 -15.52 4.97
C THR A 187 -4.73 -15.90 4.95
N ASN A 188 -5.44 -15.57 3.86
CA ASN A 188 -6.83 -15.94 3.70
C ASN A 188 -6.92 -17.44 3.38
N THR A 189 -7.91 -18.11 3.95
CA THR A 189 -8.14 -19.54 3.71
C THR A 189 -8.91 -19.78 2.41
N THR A 190 -9.55 -18.75 1.86
CA THR A 190 -10.24 -18.80 0.57
C THR A 190 -9.31 -18.32 -0.53
N GLY A 191 -9.27 -19.06 -1.65
CA GLY A 191 -8.55 -18.68 -2.85
C GLY A 191 -9.17 -17.46 -3.56
N ILE A 192 -8.53 -17.07 -4.65
CA ILE A 192 -8.94 -16.01 -5.57
C ILE A 192 -9.66 -16.56 -6.81
#